data_AF-A0A934WH09-F1
#
_entry.id   AF-A0A934WH09-F1
#
_cell.length_a   1.000
_cell.length_b   1.000
_cell.length_c   1.000
_cell.angle_alpha   90.00
_cell.angle_beta   90.00
_cell.angle_gamma   90.00
#
_symmetry.space_group_name_H-M   'P 1'
#
loop_
_entity.id
_entity.type
_entity.pdbx_description
1 polymer ?
#
loop_
_entity_poly.entity_id
_entity_poly.type
_entity_poly.pdbx_seq_one_letter_code
_entity_poly.pdbx_strand_id
1 'polypeptide(L)'
;MDQALAAISGGLSPMAFWAAVAITLFSGFVKGAIGFAMPLIMISAFATFMAPPVALAALMLAVIVTNVQQAFRQGPAAAVASTVKYWRMILMLVVFIVVSAQFVLVIPSWLLLGLLGVPVTAFALVQLAGRDLKLQLRHQRAAEYGLGVLGGLY
;
A
#
# COMPACT_ATOMS: atom_id res chain seq x y z
N MET A 1 21.78 -21.60 -12.64
CA MET A 1 21.40 -20.29 -13.22
C MET A 1 19.88 -20.16 -13.28
N ASP A 2 19.17 -21.17 -13.78
CA ASP A 2 17.72 -21.14 -13.97
C ASP A 2 16.89 -20.97 -12.68
N GLN A 3 17.32 -21.59 -11.58
CA GLN A 3 16.64 -21.41 -10.28
C GLN A 3 16.78 -19.98 -9.71
N ALA A 4 17.91 -19.34 -9.94
CA ALA A 4 18.14 -17.96 -9.50
C ALA A 4 17.29 -16.98 -10.33
N LEU A 5 17.18 -17.20 -11.63
CA LEU A 5 16.33 -16.41 -12.51
C LEU A 5 14.84 -16.60 -12.19
N ALA A 6 14.41 -17.83 -11.90
CA ALA A 6 13.05 -18.13 -11.48
C ALA A 6 12.69 -17.50 -10.12
N ALA A 7 13.64 -17.46 -9.18
CA ALA A 7 13.48 -16.81 -7.89
C ALA A 7 13.34 -15.28 -8.03
N ILE A 8 14.15 -14.67 -8.90
CA ILE A 8 14.10 -13.22 -9.17
C ILE A 8 12.81 -12.86 -9.92
N SER A 9 12.36 -13.69 -10.86
CA SER A 9 11.15 -13.42 -11.64
C SER A 9 9.85 -13.73 -10.90
N GLY A 10 9.92 -14.33 -9.70
CA GLY A 10 8.73 -14.78 -8.96
C GLY A 10 7.92 -15.83 -9.71
N GLY A 11 8.58 -16.62 -10.58
CA GLY A 11 7.92 -17.61 -11.45
C GLY A 11 7.21 -17.01 -12.67
N LEU A 12 7.34 -15.70 -12.93
CA LEU A 12 6.79 -15.07 -14.13
C LEU A 12 7.64 -15.36 -15.36
N SER A 13 6.99 -15.37 -16.53
CA SER A 13 7.70 -15.36 -17.81
C SER A 13 8.54 -14.07 -17.93
N PRO A 14 9.65 -14.07 -18.70
CA PRO A 14 10.50 -12.89 -18.83
C PRO A 14 9.73 -11.63 -19.27
N MET A 15 8.76 -11.79 -20.17
CA MET A 15 7.91 -10.69 -20.64
C MET A 15 6.99 -10.16 -19.53
N ALA A 16 6.34 -11.06 -18.78
CA ALA A 16 5.48 -10.68 -17.67
C ALA A 16 6.26 -10.00 -16.53
N PHE A 17 7.49 -10.46 -16.27
CA PHE A 17 8.38 -9.83 -15.29
C PHE A 17 8.73 -8.38 -15.67
N TRP A 18 9.17 -8.15 -16.91
CA TRP A 18 9.49 -6.79 -17.35
C TRP A 18 8.27 -5.87 -17.43
N ALA A 19 7.10 -6.42 -17.82
CA ALA A 19 5.84 -5.70 -17.73
C ALA A 19 5.55 -5.29 -16.28
N ALA A 20 5.72 -6.20 -15.33
CA ALA A 20 5.53 -5.93 -13.91
C ALA A 20 6.46 -4.82 -13.38
N VAL A 21 7.73 -4.84 -13.78
CA VAL A 21 8.70 -3.79 -13.44
C VAL A 21 8.25 -2.44 -14.02
N ALA A 22 7.90 -2.38 -15.30
CA ALA A 22 7.46 -1.15 -15.96
C ALA A 22 6.19 -0.57 -15.31
N ILE A 23 5.19 -1.41 -15.04
CA ILE A 23 3.97 -1.02 -14.32
C ILE A 23 4.31 -0.48 -12.93
N THR A 24 5.19 -1.16 -12.19
CA THR A 24 5.60 -0.75 -10.84
C THR A 24 6.26 0.62 -10.86
N LEU A 25 7.23 0.84 -11.76
CA LEU A 25 7.93 2.12 -11.89
C LEU A 25 6.97 3.25 -12.28
N PHE A 26 6.11 3.02 -13.27
CA PHE A 26 5.10 3.99 -13.68
C PHE A 26 4.14 4.32 -12.53
N SER A 27 3.63 3.30 -11.83
CA SER A 27 2.73 3.50 -10.69
C SER A 27 3.38 4.28 -9.55
N GLY A 28 4.69 4.08 -9.31
CA GLY A 28 5.48 4.81 -8.31
C GLY A 28 5.65 6.29 -8.67
N PHE A 29 5.84 6.60 -9.95
CA PHE A 29 5.81 7.97 -10.44
C PHE A 29 4.44 8.63 -10.16
N VAL A 30 3.33 7.95 -10.50
CA VAL A 30 1.98 8.49 -10.25
C VAL A 30 1.70 8.65 -8.75
N LYS A 31 2.18 7.72 -7.90
CA LYS A 31 2.13 7.86 -6.43
C LYS A 31 2.85 9.13 -5.97
N GLY A 32 4.00 9.46 -6.57
CA GLY A 32 4.72 10.69 -6.26
C GLY A 32 3.93 11.96 -6.60
N ALA A 33 3.12 11.93 -7.65
CA ALA A 33 2.31 13.06 -8.10
C ALA A 33 0.97 13.20 -7.34
N ILE A 34 0.29 12.08 -7.04
CA ILE A 34 -1.13 12.05 -6.58
C ILE A 34 -1.29 11.34 -5.22
N GLY A 35 -0.26 10.66 -4.72
CA GLY A 35 -0.23 10.04 -3.38
C GLY A 35 -0.65 8.57 -3.32
N PHE A 36 -1.88 8.22 -3.73
CA PHE A 36 -2.48 6.89 -3.50
C PHE A 36 -2.75 6.04 -4.76
N ALA A 37 -2.27 6.49 -5.93
CA ALA A 37 -2.58 5.83 -7.20
C ALA A 37 -1.85 4.49 -7.43
N MET A 38 -0.71 4.25 -6.76
CA MET A 38 0.11 3.06 -7.00
C MET A 38 -0.65 1.74 -6.76
N PRO A 39 -1.30 1.50 -5.61
CA PRO A 39 -2.10 0.29 -5.38
C PRO A 39 -3.15 0.03 -6.46
N LEU A 40 -3.87 1.08 -6.87
CA LEU A 40 -4.89 1.02 -7.91
C LEU A 40 -4.34 0.54 -9.26
N ILE A 41 -3.25 1.17 -9.71
CA ILE A 41 -2.61 0.85 -10.99
C ILE A 41 -2.05 -0.58 -10.94
N MET A 42 -1.33 -0.92 -9.88
CA MET A 42 -0.66 -2.21 -9.77
C MET A 42 -1.66 -3.36 -9.68
N ILE A 43 -2.69 -3.28 -8.83
CA ILE A 43 -3.68 -4.37 -8.72
C ILE A 43 -4.46 -4.54 -10.02
N SER A 44 -4.88 -3.44 -10.66
CA SER A 44 -5.62 -3.49 -11.92
C SER A 44 -4.79 -4.13 -13.04
N ALA A 45 -3.52 -3.77 -13.15
CA ALA A 45 -2.64 -4.28 -14.20
C ALA A 45 -2.14 -5.70 -13.90
N PHE A 46 -1.71 -5.98 -12.67
CA PHE A 46 -1.17 -7.29 -12.29
C PHE A 46 -2.23 -8.38 -12.32
N ALA A 47 -3.50 -8.08 -11.98
CA ALA A 47 -4.58 -9.06 -12.04
C ALA A 47 -4.79 -9.65 -13.45
N THR A 48 -4.26 -9.02 -14.50
CA THR A 48 -4.36 -9.53 -15.88
C THR A 48 -3.40 -10.68 -16.19
N PHE A 49 -2.33 -10.87 -15.41
CA PHE A 49 -1.31 -11.90 -15.67
C PHE A 49 -0.67 -12.53 -14.42
N MET A 50 -1.03 -12.08 -13.22
CA MET A 50 -0.57 -12.63 -11.94
C MET A 50 -1.75 -13.19 -11.13
N ALA A 51 -1.48 -14.26 -10.38
CA ALA A 51 -2.41 -14.70 -9.34
C ALA A 51 -2.55 -13.62 -8.25
N PRO A 52 -3.74 -13.46 -7.64
CA PRO A 52 -3.98 -12.40 -6.65
C PRO A 52 -2.96 -12.34 -5.51
N PRO A 53 -2.52 -13.47 -4.90
CA PRO A 53 -1.50 -13.42 -3.84
C PRO A 53 -0.15 -12.88 -4.31
N VAL A 54 0.25 -13.19 -5.55
CA VAL A 54 1.52 -12.73 -6.13
C VAL A 54 1.44 -11.23 -6.44
N ALA A 55 0.31 -10.77 -7.00
CA ALA A 55 0.06 -9.36 -7.25
C ALA A 55 0.10 -8.53 -5.95
N LEU A 56 -0.54 -9.04 -4.89
CA LEU A 56 -0.52 -8.40 -3.57
C LEU A 56 0.89 -8.34 -2.98
N ALA A 57 1.65 -9.43 -3.05
CA ALA A 57 3.03 -9.45 -2.56
C ALA A 57 3.94 -8.45 -3.30
N ALA A 58 3.83 -8.38 -4.64
CA ALA A 58 4.58 -7.43 -5.45
C ALA A 58 4.19 -5.98 -5.14
N LEU A 59 2.89 -5.71 -4.94
CA LEU A 59 2.40 -4.42 -4.48
C LEU A 59 2.97 -4.05 -3.11
N MET A 60 2.91 -4.95 -2.13
CA MET A 60 3.42 -4.69 -0.78
C MET A 60 4.89 -4.32 -0.81
N LEU A 61 5.70 -5.07 -1.58
CA LEU A 61 7.12 -4.79 -1.75
C LEU A 61 7.35 -3.38 -2.30
N ALA A 62 6.65 -3.02 -3.38
CA ALA A 62 6.79 -1.71 -4.01
C ALA A 62 6.34 -0.55 -3.09
N VAL A 63 5.24 -0.75 -2.35
CA VAL A 63 4.73 0.24 -1.39
C VAL A 63 5.72 0.45 -0.24
N ILE A 64 6.29 -0.62 0.32
CA ILE A 64 7.29 -0.51 1.39
C ILE A 64 8.52 0.24 0.88
N VAL A 65 9.07 -0.16 -0.26
CA VAL A 65 10.27 0.48 -0.84
C VAL A 65 10.05 1.97 -1.07
N THR A 66 8.94 2.33 -1.71
CA THR A 66 8.64 3.74 -2.00
C THR A 66 8.29 4.54 -0.75
N ASN A 67 7.59 3.96 0.22
CA ASN A 67 7.28 4.63 1.49
C ASN A 67 8.54 4.87 2.32
N VAL A 68 9.47 3.92 2.37
CA VAL A 68 10.78 4.09 3.04
C VAL A 68 11.55 5.22 2.37
N GLN A 69 11.66 5.20 1.04
CA GLN A 69 12.32 6.27 0.30
C GLN A 69 11.66 7.65 0.56
N GLN A 70 10.33 7.71 0.64
CA GLN A 70 9.60 8.94 0.97
C GLN A 70 9.83 9.40 2.42
N ALA A 71 9.86 8.47 3.38
CA ALA A 71 10.08 8.77 4.79
C ALA A 71 11.45 9.43 5.04
N PHE A 72 12.48 8.99 4.30
CA PHE A 72 13.83 9.53 4.40
C PHE A 72 14.13 10.68 3.41
N ARG A 73 13.16 11.11 2.59
CA ARG A 73 13.37 12.14 1.55
C ARG A 73 13.91 13.47 2.11
N GLN A 74 13.53 13.82 3.34
CA GLN A 74 13.97 15.05 4.03
C GLN A 74 15.17 14.83 4.96
N GLY A 75 15.77 13.64 4.92
CA GLY A 75 16.88 13.23 5.77
C GLY A 75 16.45 12.54 7.07
N PRO A 76 17.38 11.81 7.74
CA PRO A 76 17.06 10.99 8.92
C PRO A 76 16.52 11.77 10.11
N ALA A 77 17.02 12.98 10.35
CA ALA A 77 16.56 13.81 11.47
C ALA A 77 15.09 14.20 11.34
N ALA A 78 14.65 14.56 10.13
CA ALA A 78 13.24 14.88 9.85
C ALA A 78 12.32 13.65 10.00
N ALA A 79 12.81 12.47 9.59
CA ALA A 79 12.12 11.21 9.76
C ALA A 79 11.91 10.90 11.26
N VAL A 80 12.96 11.01 12.09
CA VAL A 80 12.88 10.78 13.55
C VAL A 80 11.94 11.79 14.21
N ALA A 81 12.05 13.08 13.87
CA ALA A 81 11.17 14.11 14.42
C ALA A 81 9.69 13.82 14.12
N SER A 82 9.38 13.38 12.90
CA SER A 82 8.02 13.00 12.50
C SER A 82 7.53 11.76 13.24
N THR A 83 8.38 10.74 13.39
CA THR A 83 8.09 9.52 14.14
C THR A 83 7.77 9.83 15.60
N VAL A 84 8.57 10.66 16.26
CA VAL A 84 8.33 11.07 17.65
C VAL A 84 7.06 11.92 17.77
N LYS A 85 6.75 12.77 16.79
CA LYS A 85 5.52 13.58 16.80
C LYS A 85 4.26 12.72 16.75
N TYR A 86 4.26 11.69 15.90
CA TYR A 86 3.07 10.86 15.61
C TYR A 86 3.18 9.42 16.14
N TRP A 87 3.99 9.19 17.17
CA TRP A 87 4.28 7.85 17.70
C TRP A 87 3.03 7.07 18.13
N ARG A 88 1.98 7.76 18.61
CA ARG A 88 0.71 7.12 19.01
C ARG A 88 0.01 6.49 17.82
N MET A 89 -0.10 7.23 16.72
CA MET A 89 -0.69 6.72 15.48
C MET A 89 0.12 5.55 14.93
N ILE A 90 1.45 5.68 14.90
CA ILE A 90 2.37 4.64 14.43
C ILE A 90 2.24 3.38 15.31
N LEU A 91 2.21 3.54 16.63
CA LEU A 91 2.05 2.42 17.56
C LEU A 91 0.73 1.68 17.32
N MET A 92 -0.38 2.40 17.24
CA MET A 92 -1.68 1.77 16.98
C MET A 92 -1.70 1.09 15.61
N LEU A 93 -1.17 1.74 14.58
CA LEU A 93 -1.04 1.17 13.24
C LEU A 93 -0.29 -0.16 13.28
N VAL A 94 0.91 -0.18 13.88
CA VAL A 94 1.76 -1.38 13.95
C VAL A 94 1.09 -2.48 14.75
N VAL A 95 0.53 -2.17 15.92
CA VAL A 95 -0.16 -3.16 16.76
C VAL A 95 -1.32 -3.79 16.00
N PHE A 96 -2.14 -2.98 15.35
CA PHE A 96 -3.31 -3.49 14.65
C PHE A 96 -2.96 -4.17 13.32
N ILE A 97 -1.87 -3.81 12.64
CA ILE A 97 -1.33 -4.59 11.51
C ILE A 97 -0.94 -6.00 11.97
N VAL A 98 -0.23 -6.13 13.11
CA VAL A 98 0.17 -7.44 13.62
C VAL A 98 -1.05 -8.31 13.92
N VAL A 99 -2.10 -7.70 14.48
CA VAL A 99 -3.39 -8.36 14.74
C VAL A 99 -4.09 -8.74 13.44
N SER A 100 -4.28 -7.80 12.50
CA SER A 100 -5.06 -7.98 11.28
C SER A 100 -4.39 -8.92 10.27
N ALA A 101 -3.05 -8.88 10.16
CA ALA A 101 -2.28 -9.68 9.21
C ALA A 101 -2.48 -11.20 9.39
N GLN A 102 -2.75 -11.66 10.62
CA GLN A 102 -3.01 -13.09 10.88
C GLN A 102 -4.29 -13.58 10.18
N PHE A 103 -5.24 -12.67 9.94
CA PHE A 103 -6.52 -13.01 9.34
C PHE A 103 -6.46 -13.11 7.82
N VAL A 104 -5.44 -12.56 7.17
CA VAL A 104 -5.33 -12.52 5.69
C VAL A 104 -5.38 -13.92 5.07
N LEU A 105 -4.81 -14.92 5.73
CA LEU A 105 -4.75 -16.30 5.22
C LEU A 105 -6.02 -17.11 5.49
N VAL A 106 -6.90 -16.63 6.38
CA VAL A 106 -8.15 -17.32 6.75
C VAL A 106 -9.40 -16.65 6.18
N ILE A 107 -9.30 -15.38 5.77
CA ILE A 107 -10.40 -14.66 5.14
C ILE A 107 -10.63 -15.22 3.72
N PRO A 108 -11.88 -15.58 3.36
CA PRO A 108 -12.21 -16.02 2.01
C PRO A 108 -11.81 -14.98 0.96
N SER A 109 -11.25 -15.42 -0.17
CA SER A 109 -10.72 -14.52 -1.21
C SER A 109 -11.71 -13.46 -1.69
N TRP A 110 -13.00 -13.81 -1.83
CA TRP A 110 -14.04 -12.86 -2.26
C TRP A 110 -14.24 -11.74 -1.23
N LEU A 111 -14.15 -12.05 0.07
CA LEU A 111 -14.30 -11.09 1.15
C LEU A 111 -13.06 -10.19 1.23
N LEU A 112 -11.86 -10.76 1.08
CA LEU A 112 -10.61 -9.98 1.00
C LEU A 112 -10.65 -9.01 -0.18
N LEU A 113 -11.07 -9.48 -1.36
CA LEU A 113 -11.22 -8.63 -2.55
C LEU A 113 -12.31 -7.57 -2.36
N GLY A 114 -13.42 -7.89 -1.69
CA GLY A 114 -14.47 -6.93 -1.37
C GLY A 114 -13.99 -5.86 -0.38
N LEU A 115 -13.30 -6.27 0.69
CA LEU A 115 -12.71 -5.39 1.69
C LEU A 115 -11.72 -4.43 1.06
N LEU A 116 -10.82 -4.89 0.20
CA LEU A 116 -9.87 -4.02 -0.49
C LEU A 116 -10.53 -3.19 -1.60
N GLY A 117 -11.38 -3.81 -2.41
CA GLY A 117 -11.93 -3.22 -3.62
C GLY A 117 -12.95 -2.13 -3.36
N VAL A 118 -13.88 -2.34 -2.42
CA VAL A 118 -14.98 -1.38 -2.17
C VAL A 118 -14.46 0.00 -1.73
N PRO A 119 -13.60 0.14 -0.71
CA PRO A 119 -13.10 1.43 -0.28
C PRO A 119 -12.19 2.08 -1.33
N VAL A 120 -11.43 1.27 -2.07
CA VAL A 120 -10.57 1.74 -3.16
C VAL A 120 -11.40 2.30 -4.32
N THR A 121 -12.47 1.62 -4.72
CA THR A 121 -13.42 2.12 -5.73
C THR A 121 -14.13 3.37 -5.23
N ALA A 122 -14.59 3.40 -3.98
CA ALA A 122 -15.21 4.57 -3.39
C ALA A 122 -14.25 5.78 -3.41
N PHE A 123 -12.98 5.56 -3.02
CA PHE A 123 -11.95 6.59 -3.07
C PHE A 123 -11.70 7.08 -4.50
N ALA A 124 -11.60 6.17 -5.48
CA ALA A 124 -11.43 6.53 -6.88
C ALA A 124 -12.61 7.36 -7.42
N LEU A 125 -13.85 7.03 -7.04
CA LEU A 125 -15.04 7.80 -7.42
C LEU A 125 -15.01 9.22 -6.82
N VAL A 126 -14.59 9.36 -5.55
CA VAL A 126 -14.43 10.67 -4.91
C VAL A 126 -13.35 11.51 -5.59
N GLN A 127 -12.23 10.89 -5.94
CA GLN A 127 -11.13 11.55 -6.67
C GLN A 127 -11.57 11.98 -8.08
N LEU A 128 -12.30 11.14 -8.80
CA LEU A 128 -12.87 11.47 -10.12
C LEU A 128 -13.89 12.61 -10.04
N ALA A 129 -14.62 12.71 -8.93
CA ALA A 129 -15.51 13.84 -8.66
C ALA A 129 -14.77 15.13 -8.28
N GLY A 130 -13.43 15.12 -8.21
CA GLY A 130 -12.60 16.28 -7.88
C GLY A 130 -12.75 16.76 -6.44
N ARG A 131 -13.22 15.91 -5.53
CA ARG A 131 -13.47 16.29 -4.12
C ARG A 131 -12.26 16.02 -3.26
N ASP A 132 -11.75 17.07 -2.62
CA ASP A 132 -10.71 16.98 -1.60
C ASP A 132 -11.28 16.44 -0.27
N LEU A 133 -10.82 15.26 0.16
CA LEU A 133 -11.11 14.72 1.50
C LEU A 133 -10.17 15.34 2.55
N LYS A 134 -10.44 16.59 2.94
CA LYS A 134 -9.69 17.27 4.02
C LYS A 134 -10.36 17.01 5.37
N LEU A 135 -9.71 16.22 6.22
CA LEU A 135 -10.14 16.02 7.61
C LEU A 135 -9.60 17.14 8.50
N GLN A 136 -10.49 17.95 9.07
CA GLN A 136 -10.12 18.92 10.11
C GLN A 136 -10.03 18.21 11.46
N LEU A 137 -8.82 17.93 11.92
CA LEU A 137 -8.58 17.23 13.19
C LEU A 137 -8.63 18.20 14.36
N ARG A 138 -9.80 18.33 15.00
CA ARG A 138 -9.97 19.18 16.19
C ARG A 138 -9.33 18.60 17.45
N HIS A 139 -9.27 17.27 17.55
CA HIS A 139 -8.65 16.54 18.66
C HIS A 139 -7.52 15.64 18.16
N GLN A 140 -6.30 16.19 18.10
CA GLN A 140 -5.15 15.52 17.48
C GLN A 140 -4.86 14.13 18.10
N ARG A 141 -4.88 13.99 19.43
CA ARG A 141 -4.59 12.71 20.09
C ARG A 141 -5.63 11.64 19.77
N ALA A 142 -6.93 11.97 19.88
CA ALA A 142 -8.00 11.04 19.56
C ALA A 142 -7.97 10.64 18.08
N ALA A 143 -7.66 11.59 17.20
CA ALA A 143 -7.47 11.31 15.78
C ALA A 143 -6.28 10.38 15.53
N GLU A 144 -5.14 10.60 16.19
CA GLU A 144 -3.96 9.71 16.06
C GLU A 144 -4.29 8.28 16.47
N TYR A 145 -4.98 8.07 17.60
CA TYR A 145 -5.41 6.73 18.01
C TYR A 145 -6.42 6.13 17.01
N GLY A 146 -7.46 6.88 16.66
CA GLY A 146 -8.51 6.39 15.76
C GLY A 146 -7.99 6.05 14.37
N LEU A 147 -7.20 6.94 13.77
CA LEU A 147 -6.61 6.71 12.45
C LEU A 147 -5.59 5.58 12.47
N GLY A 148 -4.81 5.44 13.54
CA GLY A 148 -3.87 4.32 13.68
C GLY A 148 -4.58 2.97 13.81
N VAL A 149 -5.67 2.88 14.59
CA VAL A 149 -6.49 1.66 14.68
C VAL A 149 -7.14 1.34 13.33
N LEU A 150 -7.80 2.32 12.71
CA LEU A 150 -8.48 2.13 11.43
C LEU A 150 -7.52 1.68 10.34
N GLY A 151 -6.36 2.35 10.22
CA GLY A 151 -5.34 1.98 9.23
C GLY A 151 -4.59 0.69 9.55
N GLY A 152 -4.64 0.20 10.78
CA GLY A 152 -4.02 -1.09 11.14
C GLY A 152 -4.95 -2.28 10.96
N LEU A 153 -6.25 -2.06 11.10
CA LEU A 153 -7.27 -3.09 10.87
C LEU A 153 -7.57 -3.33 9.40
N TYR A 154 -7.21 -2.38 8.53
CA TYR A 154 -7.55 -2.34 7.11
C TYR A 154 -6.30 -2.27 6.25
#